data_AF-U9VTI5-F1
#
_entry.id   AF-U9VTI5-F1
#
_cell.length_a   1.000
_cell.length_b   1.000
_cell.length_c   1.000
_cell.angle_alpha   90.00
_cell.angle_beta   90.00
_cell.angle_gamma   90.00
#
_symmetry.space_group_name_H-M   'P 1'
#
loop_
_entity.id
_entity.type
_entity.pdbx_description
1 polymer ?
#
loop_
_entity_poly.entity_id
_entity_poly.type
_entity_poly.pdbx_seq_one_letter_code
_entity_poly.pdbx_strand_id
1 'polypeptide(L)'
;MGRRRKETRGIYRWSRPAIGAIATVGALGTGYLTVIKLMGNDAACPVKGCDQVLNSAYAEVFGIPLTLFGCLAYLSMVALSLGPSLISKDIKQRQKLENLTWPLLFVGATGMMVFSGYLMYLLATELQAACLYCIASAVFTALMFLLTLLGRQWEDQGALAFRGIIIGVVTLVATIGMYSISINGPAATAAGNSGPAVTTISGPAEVALAKHLQEVDAKMYGAYWCPHCFDQKQLFGQEAKKYMPYIECADDGANSQASLCRAVPEVTGFPTWEVNGQFLAGTQTLETLASASGYQGPTDFKN
;
A
#
# COMPACT_ATOMS: atom_id res chain seq x y z
N MET A 1 24.12 -7.75 41.80
CA MET A 1 24.56 -8.13 40.43
C MET A 1 23.89 -9.39 39.85
N GLY A 2 23.36 -10.34 40.64
CA GLY A 2 22.77 -11.59 40.11
C GLY A 2 21.41 -11.49 39.40
N ARG A 3 20.53 -10.55 39.81
CA ARG A 3 19.18 -10.38 39.22
C ARG A 3 19.24 -9.84 37.78
N ARG A 4 20.05 -8.80 37.55
CA ARG A 4 20.34 -8.22 36.21
C ARG A 4 20.91 -9.26 35.21
N ARG A 5 21.78 -10.17 35.68
CA ARG A 5 22.41 -11.22 34.85
C ARG A 5 21.47 -12.39 34.51
N LYS A 6 20.45 -12.64 35.34
CA LYS A 6 19.37 -13.62 35.05
C LYS A 6 18.33 -13.04 34.09
N GLU A 7 17.95 -11.78 34.25
CA GLU A 7 16.99 -11.10 33.37
C GLU A 7 17.50 -10.96 31.93
N THR A 8 18.78 -10.58 31.73
CA THR A 8 19.40 -10.56 30.39
C THR A 8 19.40 -11.93 29.73
N ARG A 9 19.50 -13.02 30.51
CA ARG A 9 19.46 -14.40 30.03
C ARG A 9 18.05 -14.86 29.63
N GLY A 10 17.02 -14.31 30.27
CA GLY A 10 15.61 -14.55 29.94
C GLY A 10 15.20 -13.82 28.66
N ILE A 11 15.49 -12.51 28.58
CA ILE A 11 15.23 -11.68 27.40
C ILE A 11 15.95 -12.24 26.17
N TYR A 12 17.21 -12.67 26.32
CA TYR A 12 17.98 -13.32 25.25
C TYR A 12 17.33 -14.61 24.70
N ARG A 13 16.70 -15.42 25.57
CA ARG A 13 16.07 -16.69 25.14
C ARG A 13 14.72 -16.48 24.45
N TRP A 14 13.96 -15.46 24.85
CA TRP A 14 12.61 -15.21 24.35
C TRP A 14 12.55 -14.19 23.21
N SER A 15 13.60 -13.39 23.00
CA SER A 15 13.67 -12.37 21.96
C SER A 15 13.52 -12.95 20.55
N ARG A 16 14.25 -14.01 20.18
CA ARG A 16 14.12 -14.65 18.85
C ARG A 16 12.70 -15.18 18.60
N PRO A 17 12.13 -16.07 19.43
CA PRO A 17 10.79 -16.58 19.16
C PRO A 17 9.75 -15.45 19.15
N ALA A 18 9.92 -14.40 19.97
CA ALA A 18 9.05 -13.22 19.91
C ALA A 18 9.17 -12.46 18.58
N ILE A 19 10.38 -12.22 18.08
CA ILE A 19 10.61 -11.62 16.74
C ILE A 19 9.97 -12.49 15.66
N GLY A 20 10.14 -13.81 15.75
CA GLY A 20 9.54 -14.76 14.81
C GLY A 20 8.01 -14.67 14.81
N ALA A 21 7.38 -14.65 15.98
CA ALA A 21 5.93 -14.53 16.11
C ALA A 21 5.40 -13.21 15.54
N ILE A 22 6.02 -12.07 15.88
CA ILE A 22 5.65 -10.75 15.34
C ILE A 22 5.80 -10.74 13.82
N ALA A 23 6.91 -11.27 13.30
CA ALA A 23 7.15 -11.32 11.87
C ALA A 23 6.15 -12.25 11.14
N THR A 24 5.72 -13.35 11.75
CA THR A 24 4.67 -14.21 11.18
C THR A 24 3.32 -13.48 11.10
N VAL A 25 2.91 -12.78 12.16
CA VAL A 25 1.68 -11.98 12.12
C VAL A 25 1.78 -10.86 11.08
N GLY A 26 2.93 -10.18 11.00
CA GLY A 26 3.22 -9.19 9.97
C GLY A 26 3.09 -9.77 8.55
N ALA A 27 3.72 -10.92 8.29
CA ALA A 27 3.67 -11.61 7.00
C ALA A 27 2.23 -11.99 6.60
N LEU A 28 1.43 -12.51 7.54
CA LEU A 28 0.02 -12.84 7.30
C LEU A 28 -0.79 -11.58 6.97
N GLY A 29 -0.59 -10.49 7.72
CA GLY A 29 -1.28 -9.22 7.48
C GLY A 29 -0.94 -8.62 6.12
N THR A 30 0.36 -8.50 5.79
CA THR A 30 0.80 -7.99 4.49
C THR A 30 0.46 -8.94 3.33
N GLY A 31 0.44 -10.24 3.59
CA GLY A 31 0.03 -11.26 2.63
C GLY A 31 -1.45 -11.14 2.28
N TYR A 32 -2.31 -11.01 3.28
CA TYR A 32 -3.74 -10.72 3.09
C TYR A 32 -3.94 -9.46 2.24
N LEU A 33 -3.29 -8.35 2.61
CA LEU A 33 -3.40 -7.08 1.86
C LEU A 33 -2.91 -7.20 0.41
N THR A 34 -1.87 -8.00 0.17
CA THR A 34 -1.37 -8.25 -1.18
C THR A 34 -2.39 -9.02 -2.01
N VAL A 35 -3.04 -10.04 -1.42
CA VAL A 35 -4.05 -10.85 -2.12
C VAL A 35 -5.26 -10.00 -2.48
N ILE A 36 -5.82 -9.23 -1.56
CA ILE A 36 -6.99 -8.39 -1.85
C ILE A 36 -6.69 -7.33 -2.91
N LYS A 37 -5.49 -6.72 -2.88
CA LYS A 37 -5.07 -5.72 -3.85
C LYS A 37 -4.91 -6.31 -5.24
N LEU A 38 -4.37 -7.54 -5.34
CA LEU A 38 -4.29 -8.26 -6.62
C LEU A 38 -5.65 -8.75 -7.13
N MET A 39 -6.61 -8.97 -6.23
CA MET A 39 -7.98 -9.36 -6.58
C MET A 39 -8.90 -8.17 -6.87
N GLY A 40 -8.43 -6.93 -6.67
CA GLY A 40 -9.25 -5.72 -6.83
C GLY A 40 -10.34 -5.57 -5.77
N ASN A 41 -10.21 -6.24 -4.62
CA ASN A 41 -11.16 -6.18 -3.52
C ASN A 41 -10.76 -5.11 -2.49
N ASP A 42 -11.76 -4.49 -1.86
CA ASP A 42 -11.54 -3.54 -0.77
C ASP A 42 -11.02 -4.22 0.50
N ALA A 43 -10.17 -3.51 1.23
CA ALA A 43 -9.66 -3.99 2.50
C ALA A 43 -10.73 -3.86 3.59
N ALA A 44 -10.83 -4.85 4.47
CA ALA A 44 -11.69 -4.77 5.63
C ALA A 44 -11.10 -3.78 6.66
N CYS A 45 -11.33 -2.48 6.47
CA CYS A 45 -10.85 -1.46 7.40
C CYS A 45 -11.96 -0.89 8.28
N PRO A 46 -11.84 -0.96 9.63
CA PRO A 46 -12.82 -0.39 10.54
C PRO A 46 -12.73 1.15 10.65
N VAL A 47 -11.72 1.78 10.05
CA VAL A 47 -11.51 3.23 10.07
C VAL A 47 -11.60 3.81 8.66
N LYS A 48 -12.26 4.97 8.53
CA LYS A 48 -12.35 5.69 7.26
C LYS A 48 -10.96 6.16 6.83
N GLY A 49 -10.63 5.99 5.54
CA GLY A 49 -9.41 6.52 4.92
C GLY A 49 -8.28 5.50 4.67
N CYS A 50 -8.35 4.28 5.20
CA CYS A 50 -7.32 3.28 4.90
C CYS A 50 -7.37 2.80 3.45
N ASP A 51 -8.55 2.77 2.82
CA ASP A 51 -8.68 2.47 1.39
C ASP A 51 -8.00 3.55 0.53
N GLN A 52 -8.15 4.84 0.89
CA GLN A 52 -7.42 5.93 0.24
C GLN A 52 -5.89 5.72 0.35
N VAL A 53 -5.40 5.25 1.50
CA VAL A 53 -3.97 4.95 1.70
C VAL A 53 -3.52 3.76 0.86
N LEU A 54 -4.25 2.64 0.89
CA LEU A 54 -3.89 1.40 0.18
C LEU A 54 -3.98 1.51 -1.34
N ASN A 55 -4.79 2.46 -1.82
CA ASN A 55 -4.99 2.77 -3.24
C ASN A 55 -4.21 4.01 -3.70
N SER A 56 -3.39 4.62 -2.84
CA SER A 56 -2.54 5.76 -3.21
C SER A 56 -1.36 5.34 -4.08
N ALA A 57 -0.75 6.31 -4.79
CA ALA A 57 0.49 6.11 -5.53
C ALA A 57 1.66 5.61 -4.65
N TYR A 58 1.62 5.88 -3.34
CA TYR A 58 2.63 5.42 -2.38
C TYR A 58 2.49 3.93 -2.00
N ALA A 59 1.32 3.34 -2.26
CA ALA A 59 1.05 1.93 -2.00
C ALA A 59 1.57 0.99 -3.11
N GLU A 60 2.25 1.54 -4.11
CA GLU A 60 2.90 0.81 -5.19
C GLU A 60 4.31 1.35 -5.42
N VAL A 61 5.21 0.45 -5.80
CA VAL A 61 6.58 0.79 -6.17
C VAL A 61 6.85 0.11 -7.51
N PHE A 62 7.10 0.90 -8.56
CA PHE A 62 7.23 0.41 -9.94
C PHE A 62 6.02 -0.43 -10.42
N GLY A 63 4.80 -0.07 -9.99
CA GLY A 63 3.55 -0.79 -10.33
C GLY A 63 3.36 -2.11 -9.58
N ILE A 64 4.23 -2.43 -8.63
CA ILE A 64 4.11 -3.62 -7.78
C ILE A 64 3.57 -3.18 -6.40
N PRO A 65 2.56 -3.87 -5.85
CA PRO A 65 2.02 -3.57 -4.52
C PRO A 65 3.11 -3.53 -3.44
N LEU A 66 3.16 -2.44 -2.68
CA LEU A 66 4.11 -2.29 -1.59
C LEU A 66 3.97 -3.40 -0.53
N THR A 67 2.74 -3.88 -0.35
CA THR A 67 2.41 -4.97 0.58
C THR A 67 3.13 -6.27 0.23
N LEU A 68 3.47 -6.51 -1.04
CA LEU A 68 4.25 -7.67 -1.46
C LEU A 68 5.69 -7.59 -0.94
N PHE A 69 6.33 -6.43 -1.07
CA PHE A 69 7.66 -6.19 -0.51
C PHE A 69 7.65 -6.31 1.02
N GLY A 70 6.60 -5.79 1.67
CA GLY A 70 6.38 -5.97 3.10
C GLY A 70 6.27 -7.45 3.49
N CYS A 71 5.52 -8.25 2.74
CA CYS A 71 5.37 -9.68 2.96
C CYS A 71 6.71 -10.42 2.85
N LEU A 72 7.49 -10.14 1.79
CA LEU A 72 8.82 -10.72 1.60
C LEU A 72 9.78 -10.31 2.73
N ALA A 73 9.73 -9.05 3.18
CA ALA A 73 10.54 -8.59 4.29
C ALA A 73 10.19 -9.33 5.59
N TYR A 74 8.90 -9.46 5.92
CA TYR A 74 8.46 -10.20 7.10
C TYR A 74 8.81 -11.69 7.01
N LEU A 75 8.65 -12.34 5.86
CA LEU A 75 9.08 -13.73 5.64
C LEU A 75 10.59 -13.90 5.83
N SER A 76 11.40 -12.94 5.36
CA SER A 76 12.84 -12.96 5.59
C SER A 76 13.20 -12.90 7.08
N MET A 77 12.46 -12.11 7.87
CA MET A 77 12.63 -12.03 9.32
C MET A 77 12.21 -13.31 10.03
N VAL A 78 11.14 -13.97 9.58
CA VAL A 78 10.75 -15.31 10.06
C VAL A 78 11.87 -16.32 9.81
N ALA A 79 12.39 -16.36 8.59
CA ALA A 79 13.47 -17.28 8.21
C ALA A 79 14.76 -17.03 9.01
N LEU A 80 15.16 -15.78 9.18
CA LEU A 80 16.35 -15.43 9.97
C LEU A 80 16.15 -15.71 11.47
N SER A 81 14.94 -15.53 12.00
CA SER A 81 14.68 -15.73 13.42
C SER A 81 14.56 -17.21 13.81
N LEU A 82 13.71 -17.96 13.09
CA LEU A 82 13.36 -19.35 13.38
C LEU A 82 14.21 -20.37 12.62
N GLY A 83 14.86 -19.98 11.52
CA GLY A 83 15.69 -20.85 10.69
C GLY A 83 16.78 -21.61 11.46
N PRO A 84 17.57 -20.98 12.34
CA PRO A 84 18.57 -21.69 13.14
C PRO A 84 18.01 -22.84 13.98
N SER A 85 16.78 -22.70 14.47
CA SER A 85 16.11 -23.74 15.27
C SER A 85 15.45 -24.83 14.42
N LEU A 86 15.08 -24.53 13.18
CA LEU A 86 14.46 -25.48 12.24
C LEU A 86 15.51 -26.31 11.50
N ILE A 87 16.66 -25.71 11.17
CA ILE A 87 17.69 -26.33 10.31
C ILE A 87 18.58 -27.30 11.10
N SER A 88 18.96 -26.97 12.34
CA SER A 88 19.88 -27.82 13.10
C SER A 88 19.37 -28.06 14.52
N LYS A 89 19.28 -29.35 14.88
CA LYS A 89 19.04 -29.81 16.25
C LYS A 89 20.33 -29.86 17.09
N ASP A 90 21.50 -29.75 16.46
CA ASP A 90 22.78 -29.69 17.17
C ASP A 90 23.00 -28.29 17.76
N ILE A 91 23.26 -28.26 19.08
CA ILE A 91 23.49 -27.05 19.86
C ILE A 91 24.66 -26.22 19.29
N LYS A 92 25.75 -26.86 18.86
CA LYS A 92 26.95 -26.14 18.38
C LYS A 92 26.69 -25.45 17.04
N GLN A 93 26.08 -26.18 16.11
CA GLN A 93 25.75 -25.67 14.79
C GLN A 93 24.65 -24.60 14.87
N ARG A 94 23.66 -24.79 15.74
CA ARG A 94 22.62 -23.79 16.04
C ARG A 94 23.23 -22.49 16.59
N GLN A 95 24.14 -22.55 17.55
CA GLN A 95 24.83 -21.36 18.07
C GLN A 95 25.61 -20.60 16.99
N LYS A 96 26.26 -21.34 16.07
CA LYS A 96 26.96 -20.74 14.93
C LYS A 96 25.99 -19.99 14.00
N LEU A 97 24.87 -20.60 13.64
CA LEU A 97 23.83 -19.97 12.83
C LEU A 97 23.17 -18.79 13.55
N GLU A 98 22.90 -18.90 14.85
CA GLU A 98 22.32 -17.82 15.65
C GLU A 98 23.24 -16.58 15.67
N ASN A 99 24.55 -16.78 15.81
CA ASN A 99 25.54 -15.71 15.79
C ASN A 99 25.64 -15.01 14.42
N LEU A 100 25.49 -15.77 13.33
CA LEU A 100 25.51 -15.27 11.95
C LEU A 100 24.23 -14.50 11.60
N THR A 101 23.07 -15.01 11.99
CA THR A 101 21.75 -14.47 11.62
C THR A 101 21.33 -13.26 12.45
N TRP A 102 21.81 -13.12 13.69
CA TRP A 102 21.45 -11.97 14.54
C TRP A 102 21.84 -10.59 13.97
N PRO A 103 23.07 -10.36 13.46
CA PRO A 103 23.39 -9.08 12.84
C PRO A 103 22.51 -8.81 11.60
N LEU A 104 22.13 -9.85 10.85
CA LEU A 104 21.19 -9.72 9.73
C LEU A 104 19.79 -9.33 10.21
N LEU A 105 19.32 -9.89 11.34
CA LEU A 105 18.06 -9.47 11.98
C LEU A 105 18.10 -8.00 12.39
N PHE A 106 19.23 -7.53 12.95
CA PHE A 106 19.39 -6.12 13.29
C PHE A 106 19.36 -5.22 12.05
N VAL A 107 20.04 -5.61 10.97
CA VAL A 107 20.04 -4.88 9.70
C VAL A 107 18.62 -4.82 9.13
N GLY A 108 17.93 -5.96 9.04
CA GLY A 108 16.57 -6.06 8.55
C GLY A 108 15.59 -5.23 9.39
N ALA A 109 15.61 -5.37 10.72
CA ALA A 109 14.73 -4.63 11.61
C ALA A 109 14.98 -3.11 11.55
N THR A 110 16.25 -2.67 11.46
CA THR A 110 16.59 -1.25 11.29
C THR A 110 16.03 -0.70 9.99
N GLY A 111 16.27 -1.40 8.88
CA GLY A 111 15.76 -1.00 7.57
C GLY A 111 14.23 -0.94 7.53
N MET A 112 13.55 -1.98 8.02
CA MET A 112 12.08 -2.02 8.08
C MET A 112 11.50 -0.91 8.96
N MET A 113 12.12 -0.60 10.10
CA MET A 113 11.68 0.48 10.99
C MET A 113 11.84 1.86 10.32
N VAL A 114 12.97 2.12 9.66
CA VAL A 114 13.21 3.40 8.96
C VAL A 114 12.26 3.55 7.77
N PHE A 115 12.08 2.51 6.97
CA PHE A 115 11.12 2.48 5.88
C PHE A 115 9.69 2.74 6.37
N SER A 116 9.27 2.05 7.44
CA SER A 116 7.94 2.24 8.02
C SER A 116 7.79 3.64 8.63
N GLY A 117 8.84 4.21 9.21
CA GLY A 117 8.86 5.58 9.71
C GLY A 117 8.65 6.61 8.60
N TYR A 118 9.26 6.40 7.43
CA TYR A 118 9.03 7.23 6.25
C TYR A 118 7.58 7.17 5.76
N LEU A 119 6.98 5.98 5.70
CA LEU A 119 5.56 5.86 5.34
C LEU A 119 4.66 6.54 6.37
N MET A 120 4.95 6.41 7.67
CA MET A 120 4.19 7.10 8.71
C MET A 120 4.30 8.62 8.60
N TYR A 121 5.45 9.14 8.17
CA TYR A 121 5.61 10.56 7.84
C TYR A 121 4.68 10.96 6.68
N LEU A 122 4.66 10.21 5.57
CA LEU A 122 3.76 10.48 4.44
C LEU A 122 2.27 10.41 4.82
N LEU A 123 1.88 9.44 5.65
CA LEU A 123 0.50 9.34 6.15
C LEU A 123 0.08 10.60 6.93
N ALA A 124 1.01 11.19 7.70
CA ALA A 124 0.74 12.36 8.52
C ALA A 124 0.73 13.67 7.71
N THR A 125 1.56 13.81 6.68
CA THR A 125 1.72 15.07 5.94
C THR A 125 0.95 15.11 4.63
N GLU A 126 1.10 14.08 3.80
CA GLU A 126 0.60 14.08 2.41
C GLU A 126 -0.83 13.53 2.32
N LEU A 127 -1.08 12.36 2.94
CA LEU A 127 -2.38 11.68 2.78
C LEU A 127 -3.44 12.15 3.77
N GLN A 128 -3.03 12.70 4.91
CA GLN A 128 -3.90 13.15 6.01
C GLN A 128 -4.99 12.13 6.39
N ALA A 129 -4.68 10.82 6.28
CA ALA A 129 -5.59 9.72 6.48
C ALA A 129 -4.99 8.67 7.43
N ALA A 130 -5.85 8.02 8.22
CA ALA A 130 -5.44 6.97 9.14
C ALA A 130 -5.60 5.59 8.50
N CYS A 131 -4.53 4.78 8.52
CA CYS A 131 -4.61 3.39 8.08
C CYS A 131 -4.08 2.44 9.16
N LEU A 132 -5.00 1.65 9.71
CA LEU A 132 -4.73 0.76 10.85
C LEU A 132 -3.63 -0.26 10.52
N TYR A 133 -3.61 -0.78 9.30
CA TYR A 133 -2.61 -1.75 8.87
C TYR A 133 -1.19 -1.15 8.80
N CYS A 134 -1.05 0.08 8.31
CA CYS A 134 0.23 0.78 8.27
C CYS A 134 0.76 1.07 9.68
N ILE A 135 -0.13 1.53 10.58
CA ILE A 135 0.21 1.77 11.99
C ILE A 135 0.61 0.45 12.68
N ALA A 136 -0.13 -0.63 12.47
CA ALA A 136 0.20 -1.94 13.03
C ALA A 136 1.58 -2.42 12.54
N SER A 137 1.88 -2.26 11.25
CA SER A 137 3.20 -2.59 10.69
C SER A 137 4.32 -1.72 11.30
N ALA A 138 4.07 -0.42 11.50
CA ALA A 138 5.02 0.47 12.18
C ALA A 138 5.31 0.03 13.62
N VAL A 139 4.27 -0.38 14.36
CA VAL A 139 4.44 -0.91 15.71
C VAL A 139 5.21 -2.23 15.69
N PHE A 140 4.88 -3.16 14.79
CA PHE A 140 5.57 -4.44 14.67
C PHE A 140 7.05 -4.28 14.34
N THR A 141 7.40 -3.41 13.39
CA THR A 141 8.80 -3.14 13.02
C THR A 141 9.58 -2.46 14.15
N ALA A 142 8.97 -1.51 14.86
CA ALA A 142 9.58 -0.88 16.03
C ALA A 142 9.83 -1.90 17.17
N LEU A 143 8.85 -2.77 17.46
CA LEU A 143 9.00 -3.83 18.46
C LEU A 143 10.10 -4.82 18.08
N MET A 144 10.16 -5.24 16.81
CA MET A 144 11.25 -6.11 16.33
C MET A 144 12.61 -5.43 16.48
N PHE A 145 12.73 -4.15 16.11
CA PHE A 145 13.98 -3.40 16.29
C PHE A 145 14.41 -3.39 17.76
N LEU A 146 13.51 -3.05 18.69
CA LEU A 146 13.79 -3.06 20.13
C LEU A 146 14.21 -4.46 20.63
N LEU A 147 13.54 -5.52 20.18
CA LEU A 147 13.88 -6.90 20.53
C LEU A 147 15.24 -7.32 19.97
N THR A 148 15.62 -6.88 18.76
CA THR A 148 16.94 -7.18 18.19
C THR A 148 18.07 -6.43 18.90
N LEU A 149 17.79 -5.19 19.35
CA LEU A 149 18.73 -4.36 20.09
C LEU A 149 18.99 -4.91 21.49
N LEU A 150 17.93 -5.23 22.24
CA LEU A 150 17.99 -5.72 23.62
C LEU A 150 18.24 -7.22 23.74
N GLY A 151 17.97 -7.97 22.67
CA GLY A 151 17.99 -9.43 22.66
C GLY A 151 19.37 -10.06 22.53
N ARG A 152 20.46 -9.29 22.33
CA ARG A 152 21.85 -9.78 22.27
C ARG A 152 22.78 -8.85 23.06
N GLN A 153 23.79 -9.44 23.69
CA GLN A 153 24.90 -8.66 24.23
C GLN A 153 25.83 -8.27 23.09
N TRP A 154 25.85 -6.97 22.79
CA TRP A 154 26.75 -6.39 21.81
C TRP A 154 28.04 -6.00 22.52
N GLU A 155 29.14 -6.61 22.09
CA GLU A 155 30.48 -6.37 22.64
C GLU A 155 30.97 -4.96 22.31
N ASP A 156 30.57 -4.45 21.15
CA ASP A 156 31.03 -3.16 20.61
C ASP A 156 29.85 -2.22 20.31
N GLN A 157 29.51 -1.37 21.27
CA GLN A 157 28.36 -0.45 21.19
C GLN A 157 28.57 0.63 20.11
N GLY A 158 29.81 1.08 19.91
CA GLY A 158 30.16 2.05 18.87
C GLY A 158 29.97 1.50 17.47
N ALA A 159 30.42 0.27 17.22
CA ALA A 159 30.23 -0.39 15.93
C ALA A 159 28.75 -0.67 15.65
N LEU A 160 27.95 -0.99 16.68
CA LEU A 160 26.51 -1.18 16.54
C LEU A 160 25.80 0.11 16.12
N ALA A 161 26.09 1.23 16.80
CA ALA A 161 25.51 2.53 16.48
C ALA A 161 25.91 2.97 15.06
N PHE A 162 27.19 2.83 14.70
CA PHE A 162 27.69 3.17 13.36
C PHE A 162 27.02 2.35 12.26
N ARG A 163 26.89 1.03 12.45
CA ARG A 163 26.17 0.15 11.51
C ARG A 163 24.69 0.55 11.41
N GLY A 164 24.03 0.80 12.53
CA GLY A 164 22.64 1.22 12.57
C GLY A 164 22.41 2.54 11.81
N ILE A 165 23.28 3.53 12.02
CA ILE A 165 23.22 4.82 11.31
C ILE A 165 23.43 4.63 9.81
N ILE A 166 24.46 3.88 9.39
CA ILE A 166 24.70 3.61 7.97
C ILE A 166 23.49 2.96 7.33
N ILE A 167 22.95 1.89 7.96
CA ILE A 167 21.80 1.17 7.44
C ILE A 167 20.60 2.11 7.36
N GLY A 168 20.36 2.91 8.41
CA GLY A 168 19.25 3.88 8.41
C GLY A 168 19.37 4.93 7.31
N VAL A 169 20.56 5.51 7.12
CA VAL A 169 20.81 6.50 6.05
C VAL A 169 20.66 5.84 4.68
N VAL A 170 21.24 4.67 4.45
CA VAL A 170 21.14 3.95 3.18
C VAL A 170 19.68 3.60 2.89
N THR A 171 18.93 3.07 3.86
CA THR A 171 17.52 2.76 3.69
C THR A 171 16.70 4.02 3.41
N LEU A 172 16.93 5.11 4.13
CA LEU A 172 16.20 6.36 3.92
C LEU A 172 16.47 6.94 2.53
N VAL A 173 17.74 7.03 2.12
CA VAL A 173 18.13 7.53 0.80
C VAL A 173 17.58 6.63 -0.30
N ALA A 174 17.67 5.30 -0.14
CA ALA A 174 17.08 4.36 -1.09
C ALA A 174 15.56 4.53 -1.18
N THR A 175 14.88 4.71 -0.05
CA THR A 175 13.42 4.90 0.01
C THR A 175 13.01 6.17 -0.73
N ILE A 176 13.65 7.29 -0.42
CA ILE A 176 13.39 8.58 -1.07
C ILE A 176 13.71 8.49 -2.57
N GLY A 177 14.84 7.87 -2.94
CA GLY A 177 15.20 7.66 -4.34
C GLY A 177 14.18 6.80 -5.10
N MET A 178 13.74 5.68 -4.51
CA MET A 178 12.73 4.80 -5.10
C MET A 178 11.41 5.53 -5.32
N TYR A 179 10.88 6.24 -4.31
CA TYR A 179 9.63 6.97 -4.46
C TYR A 179 9.74 8.18 -5.39
N SER A 180 10.88 8.88 -5.39
CA SER A 180 11.13 9.96 -6.34
C SER A 180 11.10 9.46 -7.79
N ILE A 181 11.72 8.31 -8.07
CA ILE A 181 11.70 7.70 -9.42
C ILE A 181 10.31 7.12 -9.73
N SER A 182 9.65 6.48 -8.76
CA SER A 182 8.35 5.85 -8.97
C SER A 182 7.23 6.86 -9.21
N ILE A 183 7.28 8.03 -8.55
CA ILE A 183 6.23 9.06 -8.62
C ILE A 183 6.58 10.16 -9.63
N ASN A 184 7.84 10.60 -9.70
CA ASN A 184 8.29 11.69 -10.57
C ASN A 184 9.12 11.20 -11.76
N GLY A 185 9.17 9.90 -12.01
CA GLY A 185 9.94 9.32 -13.10
C GLY A 185 9.41 9.69 -14.49
N PRO A 186 10.18 9.41 -15.55
CA PRO A 186 9.84 9.79 -16.93
C PRO A 186 8.44 9.35 -17.39
N ALA A 187 7.96 8.21 -16.88
CA ALA A 187 6.63 7.69 -17.13
C ALA A 187 5.49 8.52 -16.49
N ALA A 188 5.73 9.11 -15.31
CA ALA A 188 4.78 10.00 -14.65
C ALA A 188 4.76 11.39 -15.29
N THR A 189 5.92 11.91 -15.71
CA THR A 189 6.00 13.18 -16.44
C THR A 189 5.39 13.14 -17.84
N ALA A 190 5.29 11.96 -18.47
CA ALA A 190 4.65 11.80 -19.77
C ALA A 190 3.11 11.87 -19.70
N ALA A 191 2.51 11.57 -18.54
CA ALA A 191 1.06 11.60 -18.35
C ALA A 191 0.55 12.94 -17.76
N GLY A 192 1.41 13.72 -17.09
CA GLY A 192 0.94 14.85 -16.29
C GLY A 192 -0.07 14.41 -15.20
N ASN A 193 -0.74 15.36 -14.54
CA ASN A 193 -1.75 15.09 -13.52
C ASN A 193 -3.09 14.61 -14.13
N SER A 194 -3.01 13.68 -15.10
CA SER A 194 -4.14 13.13 -15.87
C SER A 194 -4.34 11.61 -15.71
N GLY A 195 -3.48 10.98 -14.91
CA GLY A 195 -3.58 9.56 -14.52
C GLY A 195 -3.06 8.59 -15.58
N PRO A 196 -3.02 7.28 -15.27
CA PRO A 196 -2.52 6.27 -16.20
C PRO A 196 -3.34 6.21 -17.49
N ALA A 197 -2.68 5.82 -18.59
CA ALA A 197 -3.34 5.65 -19.89
C ALA A 197 -4.25 4.41 -19.89
N VAL A 198 -5.47 4.55 -20.40
CA VAL A 198 -6.40 3.43 -20.58
C VAL A 198 -5.91 2.53 -21.71
N THR A 199 -5.91 1.22 -21.48
CA THR A 199 -5.31 0.23 -22.38
C THR A 199 -6.34 -0.66 -23.08
N THR A 200 -7.54 -0.79 -22.51
CA THR A 200 -8.64 -1.55 -23.12
C THR A 200 -9.24 -0.82 -24.32
N ILE A 201 -9.73 -1.59 -25.28
CA ILE A 201 -10.36 -1.09 -26.50
C ILE A 201 -11.87 -1.00 -26.26
N SER A 202 -12.47 0.13 -26.59
CA SER A 202 -13.93 0.29 -26.50
C SER A 202 -14.63 -0.49 -27.62
N GLY A 203 -15.71 -1.18 -27.30
CA GLY A 203 -16.69 -1.63 -28.29
C GLY A 203 -17.76 -0.55 -28.57
N PRO A 204 -18.66 -0.82 -29.52
CA PRO A 204 -19.75 0.09 -29.85
C PRO A 204 -20.70 0.35 -28.67
N ALA A 205 -20.96 -0.68 -27.84
CA ALA A 205 -21.84 -0.60 -26.68
C ALA A 205 -21.28 0.37 -25.62
N GLU A 206 -19.97 0.29 -25.32
CA GLU A 206 -19.29 1.15 -24.36
C GLU A 206 -19.32 2.61 -24.80
N VAL A 207 -19.06 2.87 -26.09
CA VAL A 207 -19.11 4.23 -26.65
C VAL A 207 -20.53 4.79 -26.60
N ALA A 208 -21.53 3.97 -26.92
CA ALA A 208 -22.93 4.38 -26.90
C ALA A 208 -23.41 4.66 -25.46
N LEU A 209 -23.07 3.82 -24.49
CA LEU A 209 -23.38 4.05 -23.08
C LEU A 209 -22.68 5.31 -22.54
N ALA A 210 -21.39 5.52 -22.87
CA ALA A 210 -20.67 6.71 -22.40
C ALA A 210 -21.32 8.01 -22.91
N LYS A 211 -21.77 8.03 -24.16
CA LYS A 211 -22.52 9.17 -24.73
C LYS A 211 -23.88 9.35 -24.05
N HIS A 212 -24.63 8.28 -23.82
CA HIS A 212 -25.90 8.35 -23.12
C HIS A 212 -25.74 8.93 -21.70
N LEU A 213 -24.72 8.46 -20.96
CA LEU A 213 -24.40 8.99 -19.63
C LEU A 213 -24.10 10.50 -19.66
N GLN A 214 -23.41 10.97 -20.70
CA GLN A 214 -23.19 12.39 -20.93
C GLN A 214 -24.48 13.15 -21.24
N GLU A 215 -25.37 12.57 -22.05
CA GLU A 215 -26.67 13.17 -22.43
C GLU A 215 -27.63 13.32 -21.25
N VAL A 216 -27.62 12.38 -20.31
CA VAL A 216 -28.46 12.44 -19.09
C VAL A 216 -27.81 13.21 -17.94
N ASP A 217 -26.71 13.92 -18.19
CA ASP A 217 -25.96 14.71 -17.18
C ASP A 217 -25.52 13.88 -15.95
N ALA A 218 -25.23 12.59 -16.17
CA ALA A 218 -24.58 11.77 -15.15
C ALA A 218 -23.20 12.35 -14.81
N LYS A 219 -22.68 12.12 -13.60
CA LYS A 219 -21.38 12.61 -13.17
C LYS A 219 -20.58 11.49 -12.53
N MET A 220 -19.34 11.33 -12.96
CA MET A 220 -18.37 10.47 -12.29
C MET A 220 -17.37 11.34 -11.54
N TYR A 221 -17.53 11.44 -10.23
CA TYR A 221 -16.57 12.07 -9.34
C TYR A 221 -15.39 11.13 -9.14
N GLY A 222 -14.17 11.58 -9.49
CA GLY A 222 -12.98 10.78 -9.28
C GLY A 222 -11.71 11.61 -9.20
N ALA A 223 -10.59 10.93 -8.95
CA ALA A 223 -9.28 11.56 -8.95
C ALA A 223 -8.37 10.94 -10.02
N TYR A 224 -7.46 11.70 -10.61
CA TYR A 224 -6.56 11.15 -11.63
C TYR A 224 -5.65 10.02 -11.10
N TRP A 225 -5.29 10.06 -9.81
CA TRP A 225 -4.50 9.03 -9.13
C TRP A 225 -5.34 7.87 -8.57
N CYS A 226 -6.68 7.95 -8.67
CA CYS A 226 -7.56 6.95 -8.06
C CYS A 226 -7.59 5.67 -8.92
N PRO A 227 -7.14 4.52 -8.39
CA PRO A 227 -7.04 3.28 -9.16
C PRO A 227 -8.42 2.73 -9.53
N HIS A 228 -9.41 2.81 -8.64
CA HIS A 228 -10.79 2.41 -8.98
C HIS A 228 -11.42 3.30 -10.05
N CYS A 229 -11.03 4.58 -10.10
CA CYS A 229 -11.42 5.50 -11.16
C CYS A 229 -10.76 5.12 -12.49
N PHE A 230 -9.54 4.58 -12.43
CA PHE A 230 -8.86 3.99 -13.58
C PHE A 230 -9.53 2.68 -14.01
N ASP A 231 -9.88 1.78 -13.09
CA ASP A 231 -10.62 0.55 -13.37
C ASP A 231 -11.94 0.84 -14.07
N GLN A 232 -12.70 1.81 -13.58
CA GLN A 232 -13.92 2.27 -14.23
C GLN A 232 -13.66 2.74 -15.67
N LYS A 233 -12.60 3.52 -15.89
CA LYS A 233 -12.20 3.99 -17.23
C LYS A 233 -11.76 2.84 -18.13
N GLN A 234 -11.20 1.75 -17.58
CA GLN A 234 -10.84 0.53 -18.32
C GLN A 234 -12.08 -0.27 -18.75
N LEU A 235 -13.17 -0.27 -17.97
CA LEU A 235 -14.43 -0.89 -18.42
C LEU A 235 -14.98 -0.19 -19.68
N PHE A 236 -14.85 1.14 -19.77
CA PHE A 236 -15.27 1.89 -20.97
C PHE A 236 -14.27 1.77 -22.13
N GLY A 237 -12.97 1.81 -21.85
CA GLY A 237 -11.91 1.76 -22.86
C GLY A 237 -11.57 3.10 -23.51
N GLN A 238 -10.57 3.08 -24.40
CA GLN A 238 -9.90 4.27 -24.95
C GLN A 238 -10.81 5.27 -25.67
N GLU A 239 -11.81 4.80 -26.41
CA GLU A 239 -12.68 5.68 -27.20
C GLU A 239 -13.83 6.21 -26.33
N ALA A 240 -14.49 5.34 -25.58
CA ALA A 240 -15.62 5.68 -24.73
C ALA A 240 -15.22 6.63 -23.58
N LYS A 241 -14.00 6.51 -23.03
CA LYS A 241 -13.47 7.44 -22.00
C LYS A 241 -13.57 8.91 -22.41
N LYS A 242 -13.50 9.22 -23.71
CA LYS A 242 -13.59 10.61 -24.20
C LYS A 242 -14.96 11.25 -24.01
N TYR A 243 -16.00 10.43 -23.89
CA TYR A 243 -17.39 10.86 -23.69
C TYR A 243 -17.85 10.72 -22.24
N MET A 244 -17.08 10.05 -21.38
CA MET A 244 -17.44 9.89 -19.97
C MET A 244 -17.57 11.25 -19.27
N PRO A 245 -18.65 11.49 -18.52
CA PRO A 245 -18.85 12.75 -17.80
C PRO A 245 -18.05 12.75 -16.47
N TYR A 246 -16.74 12.84 -16.59
CA TYR A 246 -15.78 12.78 -15.47
C TYR A 246 -15.52 14.15 -14.86
N ILE A 247 -15.54 14.22 -13.52
CA ILE A 247 -15.19 15.39 -12.72
C ILE A 247 -13.91 15.07 -11.94
N GLU A 248 -12.87 15.86 -12.20
CA GLU A 248 -11.57 15.75 -11.52
C GLU A 248 -11.64 16.41 -10.14
N CYS A 249 -11.57 15.59 -9.09
CA CYS A 249 -11.68 16.04 -7.70
C CYS A 249 -10.33 16.24 -7.01
N ALA A 250 -9.22 15.92 -7.69
CA ALA A 250 -7.86 16.21 -7.23
C ALA A 250 -7.54 17.71 -7.26
N ASP A 251 -7.00 18.29 -6.19
CA ASP A 251 -6.62 19.72 -6.18
C ASP A 251 -5.55 20.07 -7.22
N ASP A 252 -4.59 19.19 -7.44
CA ASP A 252 -3.53 19.31 -8.43
C ASP A 252 -3.87 18.63 -9.76
N GLY A 253 -5.07 18.05 -9.90
CA GLY A 253 -5.52 17.42 -11.14
C GLY A 253 -5.67 18.39 -12.31
N ALA A 254 -5.47 17.89 -13.52
CA ALA A 254 -5.70 18.69 -14.72
C ALA A 254 -7.18 19.13 -14.80
N ASN A 255 -7.42 20.44 -14.90
CA ASN A 255 -8.76 21.05 -14.86
C ASN A 255 -9.57 20.65 -13.60
N SER A 256 -8.90 20.65 -12.45
CA SER A 256 -9.50 20.35 -11.15
C SER A 256 -10.80 21.11 -10.89
N GLN A 257 -11.78 20.37 -10.38
CA GLN A 257 -13.06 20.84 -9.86
C GLN A 257 -13.22 20.39 -8.39
N ALA A 258 -12.13 20.27 -7.64
CA ALA A 258 -12.12 19.78 -6.27
C ALA A 258 -13.09 20.54 -5.33
N SER A 259 -13.29 21.83 -5.55
CA SER A 259 -14.27 22.64 -4.80
C SER A 259 -15.71 22.18 -5.04
N LEU A 260 -16.06 21.81 -6.28
CA LEU A 260 -17.36 21.25 -6.62
C LEU A 260 -17.55 19.89 -5.94
N CYS A 261 -16.54 19.02 -5.98
CA CYS A 261 -16.62 17.72 -5.33
C CYS A 261 -16.83 17.85 -3.81
N ARG A 262 -16.11 18.77 -3.15
CA ARG A 262 -16.27 19.04 -1.71
C ARG A 262 -17.63 19.61 -1.32
N ALA A 263 -18.36 20.20 -2.27
CA ALA A 263 -19.70 20.74 -2.05
C ALA A 263 -20.81 19.67 -2.10
N VAL A 264 -20.51 18.44 -2.53
CA VAL A 264 -21.47 17.33 -2.63
C VAL A 264 -21.25 16.35 -1.47
N PRO A 265 -22.12 16.34 -0.43
CA PRO A 265 -21.93 15.51 0.77
C PRO A 265 -21.86 14.00 0.52
N GLU A 266 -22.52 13.53 -0.53
CA GLU A 266 -22.59 12.12 -0.94
C GLU A 266 -21.26 11.63 -1.54
N VAL A 267 -20.40 12.53 -2.01
CA VAL A 267 -19.06 12.19 -2.53
C VAL A 267 -18.09 12.01 -1.37
N THR A 268 -18.17 10.85 -0.71
CA THR A 268 -17.29 10.49 0.41
C THR A 268 -16.03 9.72 0.00
N GLY A 269 -15.95 9.31 -1.26
CA GLY A 269 -14.85 8.52 -1.81
C GLY A 269 -14.90 8.48 -3.35
N PHE A 270 -13.88 7.89 -3.96
CA PHE A 270 -13.74 7.84 -5.41
C PHE A 270 -13.59 6.40 -5.95
N PRO A 271 -14.19 6.07 -7.11
CA PRO A 271 -15.14 6.91 -7.83
C PRO A 271 -16.50 6.94 -7.11
N THR A 272 -17.26 8.00 -7.35
CA THR A 272 -18.69 8.05 -7.02
C THR A 272 -19.43 8.51 -8.27
N TRP A 273 -20.48 7.78 -8.64
CA TRP A 273 -21.36 8.15 -9.74
C TRP A 273 -22.62 8.83 -9.20
N GLU A 274 -23.01 9.94 -9.81
CA GLU A 274 -24.34 10.51 -9.71
C GLU A 274 -25.07 10.26 -11.03
N VAL A 275 -26.17 9.52 -10.99
CA VAL A 275 -26.96 9.18 -12.18
C VAL A 275 -28.43 9.36 -11.83
N ASN A 276 -29.13 10.26 -12.53
CA ASN A 276 -30.55 10.56 -12.26
C ASN A 276 -30.86 10.88 -10.77
N GLY A 277 -29.93 11.56 -10.08
CA GLY A 277 -30.05 11.92 -8.66
C GLY A 277 -29.74 10.78 -7.67
N GLN A 278 -29.39 9.59 -8.15
CA GLN A 278 -28.90 8.48 -7.32
C GLN A 278 -27.36 8.48 -7.27
N PHE A 279 -26.81 8.32 -6.06
CA PHE A 279 -25.37 8.18 -5.85
C PHE A 279 -24.96 6.71 -5.71
N LEU A 280 -24.01 6.28 -6.53
CA LEU A 280 -23.42 4.94 -6.53
C LEU A 280 -21.94 5.04 -6.20
N ALA A 281 -21.55 4.55 -5.02
CA ALA A 281 -20.17 4.58 -4.56
C ALA A 281 -19.35 3.40 -5.12
N GLY A 282 -18.10 3.67 -5.49
CA GLY A 282 -17.16 2.68 -6.01
C GLY A 282 -17.34 2.41 -7.52
N THR A 283 -16.47 1.55 -8.06
CA THR A 283 -16.53 1.11 -9.45
C THR A 283 -17.85 0.39 -9.73
N GLN A 284 -18.54 0.81 -10.79
CA GLN A 284 -19.81 0.24 -11.23
C GLN A 284 -19.62 -0.55 -12.52
N THR A 285 -20.35 -1.66 -12.66
CA THR A 285 -20.42 -2.37 -13.94
C THR A 285 -21.18 -1.53 -14.97
N LEU A 286 -20.92 -1.77 -16.25
CA LEU A 286 -21.56 -1.03 -17.33
C LEU A 286 -23.08 -1.31 -17.38
N GLU A 287 -23.53 -2.51 -17.00
CA GLU A 287 -24.95 -2.86 -16.87
C GLU A 287 -25.63 -2.09 -15.73
N THR A 288 -24.90 -1.87 -14.62
CA THR A 288 -25.41 -1.10 -13.48
C THR A 288 -25.61 0.36 -13.89
N LEU A 289 -24.63 0.94 -14.60
CA LEU A 289 -24.72 2.30 -15.12
C LEU A 289 -25.80 2.44 -16.20
N ALA A 290 -25.92 1.45 -17.10
CA ALA A 290 -26.99 1.41 -18.09
C ALA A 290 -28.38 1.39 -17.43
N SER A 291 -28.56 0.54 -16.42
CA SER A 291 -29.82 0.42 -15.69
C SER A 291 -30.16 1.71 -14.93
N ALA A 292 -29.19 2.28 -14.20
CA ALA A 292 -29.39 3.51 -13.42
C ALA A 292 -29.67 4.74 -14.30
N SER A 293 -29.09 4.78 -15.50
CA SER A 293 -29.29 5.88 -16.46
C SER A 293 -30.52 5.72 -17.35
N GLY A 294 -31.25 4.60 -17.25
CA GLY A 294 -32.38 4.29 -18.13
C GLY A 294 -31.98 4.06 -19.59
N TYR A 295 -30.74 3.63 -19.83
CA TYR A 295 -30.20 3.37 -21.16
C TYR A 295 -30.91 2.19 -21.85
N GLN A 296 -31.28 2.37 -23.12
CA GLN A 296 -31.98 1.36 -23.93
C GLN A 296 -31.18 0.91 -25.16
N GLY A 297 -29.91 1.33 -25.27
CA GLY A 297 -29.05 0.95 -26.39
C GLY A 297 -28.39 -0.42 -26.20
N PRO A 298 -27.39 -0.76 -27.06
CA PRO A 298 -26.68 -2.02 -26.98
C PRO A 298 -25.95 -2.21 -25.65
N THR A 299 -26.09 -3.40 -25.06
CA THR A 299 -25.48 -3.79 -23.78
C THR A 299 -24.52 -4.97 -23.92
N ASP A 300 -24.06 -5.27 -25.13
CA ASP A 300 -23.04 -6.27 -25.44
C ASP A 300 -21.64 -5.74 -25.13
N PHE A 301 -21.44 -5.33 -23.88
CA PHE A 301 -20.16 -4.83 -23.39
C PHE A 301 -19.09 -5.94 -23.40
N LYS A 302 -17.86 -5.56 -23.74
CA LYS A 302 -16.73 -6.46 -23.98
C LYS A 302 -15.69 -6.46 -22.86
N ASN A 303 -15.65 -5.38 -22.06
CA ASN A 303 -14.66 -5.17 -21.00
C ASN A 303 -15.28 -5.37 -19.61
#